data_AF-A0A917E958-F1
#
_entry.id   AF-A0A917E958-F1
#
_cell.length_a   1.000
_cell.length_b   1.000
_cell.length_c   1.000
_cell.angle_alpha   90.00
_cell.angle_beta   90.00
_cell.angle_gamma   90.00
#
_symmetry.space_group_name_H-M   'P 1'
#
loop_
_entity.id
_entity.type
_entity.pdbx_description
1 polymer ?
#
loop_
_entity_poly.entity_id
_entity_poly.type
_entity_poly.pdbx_seq_one_letter_code
_entity_poly.pdbx_strand_id
1 'polypeptide(L)'
;MIRAPGGALDQGGYDFMVFTHEFMHAMGLSHPHDDGGGSPIMNGVDDAFDDYGDHDLNQGTYTVMTYNNGFFTGTPGSGPDPDHLYGYEAGPMALDIAVLQSLYGANMTTATGDNVYLLPDANVAGTKWVAIWDSGGADEIRYDGGRDAVIDLRSATLLYEPGGGGWVSSADGIAGGYTIANGVVVEAATGGSGDDILTGNDAGNVLSGRGGADWIRGNGGEDTVLGGAGNDTLFGGAGADEVSGGSGDDLFLHDLRTDAFGDEVRGGDGADDHDVLDLRGHGPFRITRLKDDPQDEGAQRGTVEFLDGAGDVEGTLDFSGIETIQLCFAPGIALLTPSGEKPVEEIAAGDRVVTRDNGTQTVRWLGRDVVSAHAMRAGARHGGIGQPPDPAVGQPARTAVFGKRGSGRGQASGRPARDRADPAGGGGRADPRRVRPARDRAGRRLLERELPARPVVDRRYGPGGAGRDHRDVPRTGVASGGGVVPRGAARPAPGGGGAGSGLTDLRRGAAGGPGALPPRPPGVPQDILETKEPLRCCLKSPGAAVM
;
A
#
# COMPACT_ATOMS: atom_id res chain seq x y z
N MET A 1 -15.04 -40.86 -15.90
CA MET A 1 -14.50 -40.82 -14.53
C MET A 1 -15.25 -39.70 -13.83
N ILE A 2 -16.15 -40.01 -12.89
CA ILE A 2 -16.89 -38.95 -12.17
C ILE A 2 -15.96 -38.48 -11.06
N ARG A 3 -15.38 -37.28 -11.21
CA ARG A 3 -14.66 -36.64 -10.10
C ARG A 3 -15.66 -36.33 -9.00
N ALA A 4 -15.25 -36.48 -7.75
CA ALA A 4 -16.06 -36.03 -6.62
C ALA A 4 -16.16 -34.49 -6.65
N PRO A 5 -17.25 -33.89 -6.14
CA PRO A 5 -17.24 -32.46 -5.81
C PRO A 5 -16.17 -32.20 -4.73
N GLY A 6 -15.45 -31.08 -4.86
CA GLY A 6 -14.29 -30.76 -4.03
C GLY A 6 -12.94 -30.81 -4.77
N GLY A 7 -12.08 -29.83 -4.54
CA GLY A 7 -10.71 -29.75 -5.04
C GLY A 7 -10.54 -28.72 -6.17
N ALA A 8 -9.65 -28.97 -7.13
CA ALA A 8 -9.31 -28.02 -8.20
C ALA A 8 -10.47 -27.55 -9.11
N LEU A 9 -11.68 -28.12 -8.98
CA LEU A 9 -12.91 -27.68 -9.66
C LEU A 9 -13.77 -26.71 -8.83
N ASP A 10 -13.42 -26.47 -7.57
CA ASP A 10 -14.04 -25.40 -6.77
C ASP A 10 -13.46 -24.04 -7.20
N GLN A 11 -14.18 -22.95 -6.95
CA GLN A 11 -13.66 -21.60 -7.24
C GLN A 11 -12.33 -21.36 -6.51
N GLY A 12 -11.37 -20.80 -7.23
CA GLY A 12 -9.98 -20.69 -6.78
C GLY A 12 -9.10 -21.86 -7.17
N GLY A 13 -9.64 -22.98 -7.63
CA GLY A 13 -8.87 -24.12 -8.14
C GLY A 13 -8.52 -24.02 -9.62
N TYR A 14 -7.44 -24.68 -10.03
CA TYR A 14 -6.92 -24.60 -11.41
C TYR A 14 -7.90 -25.08 -12.49
N ASP A 15 -8.63 -26.18 -12.26
CA ASP A 15 -9.56 -26.71 -13.26
C ASP A 15 -10.82 -25.83 -13.40
N PHE A 16 -11.20 -25.07 -12.35
CA PHE A 16 -12.24 -24.05 -12.42
C PHE A 16 -11.78 -22.85 -13.26
N MET A 17 -10.55 -22.38 -13.03
CA MET A 17 -9.90 -21.34 -13.82
C MET A 17 -9.85 -21.74 -15.31
N VAL A 18 -9.36 -22.94 -15.62
CA VAL A 18 -9.27 -23.44 -17.01
C VAL A 18 -10.65 -23.49 -17.68
N PHE A 19 -11.70 -23.90 -16.97
CA PHE A 19 -13.07 -23.85 -17.51
C PHE A 19 -13.51 -22.41 -17.82
N THR A 20 -13.14 -21.46 -16.97
CA THR A 20 -13.43 -20.03 -17.16
C THR A 20 -12.65 -19.47 -18.37
N HIS A 21 -11.36 -19.76 -18.48
CA HIS A 21 -10.50 -19.40 -19.61
C HIS A 21 -11.05 -19.87 -20.96
N GLU A 22 -11.39 -21.16 -21.07
CA GLU A 22 -11.97 -21.73 -22.30
C GLU A 22 -13.36 -21.16 -22.61
N PHE A 23 -14.13 -20.77 -21.59
CA PHE A 23 -15.39 -20.05 -21.78
C PHE A 23 -15.15 -18.63 -22.32
N MET A 24 -14.12 -17.92 -21.85
CA MET A 24 -13.75 -16.59 -22.37
C MET A 24 -13.30 -16.64 -23.83
N HIS A 25 -12.56 -17.67 -24.25
CA HIS A 25 -12.31 -17.93 -25.68
C HIS A 25 -13.61 -18.11 -26.48
N ALA A 26 -14.59 -18.85 -25.95
CA ALA A 26 -15.90 -19.00 -26.59
C ALA A 26 -16.70 -17.68 -26.65
N MET A 27 -16.39 -16.73 -25.75
CA MET A 27 -16.88 -15.34 -25.74
C MET A 27 -16.00 -14.37 -26.55
N GLY A 28 -15.00 -14.86 -27.28
CA GLY A 28 -14.19 -14.08 -28.23
C GLY A 28 -12.94 -13.40 -27.66
N LEU A 29 -12.53 -13.74 -26.44
CA LEU A 29 -11.25 -13.28 -25.87
C LEU A 29 -10.09 -14.13 -26.41
N SER A 30 -8.89 -13.54 -26.47
CA SER A 30 -7.64 -14.17 -26.92
C SER A 30 -6.58 -14.03 -25.83
N HIS A 31 -5.47 -14.79 -25.93
CA HIS A 31 -4.40 -14.68 -24.95
C HIS A 31 -3.70 -13.30 -25.04
N PRO A 32 -3.10 -12.79 -23.96
CA PRO A 32 -2.27 -11.59 -24.01
C PRO A 32 -0.99 -11.75 -24.86
N HIS A 33 -0.49 -12.99 -25.01
CA HIS A 33 0.80 -13.31 -25.64
C HIS A 33 0.72 -13.79 -27.10
N ASP A 34 -0.48 -13.98 -27.66
CA ASP A 34 -0.66 -14.34 -29.07
C ASP A 34 -1.76 -13.52 -29.74
N ASP A 35 -1.83 -13.59 -31.08
CA ASP A 35 -2.79 -12.80 -31.83
C ASP A 35 -4.19 -13.43 -31.91
N GLY A 36 -4.40 -14.66 -31.43
CA GLY A 36 -5.67 -15.40 -31.44
C GLY A 36 -6.37 -15.54 -32.81
N GLY A 37 -5.76 -15.06 -33.90
CA GLY A 37 -6.42 -14.83 -35.19
C GLY A 37 -7.01 -13.42 -35.43
N GLY A 38 -6.76 -12.42 -34.58
CA GLY A 38 -7.12 -11.02 -34.86
C GLY A 38 -6.87 -9.94 -33.80
N SER A 39 -6.48 -10.25 -32.56
CA SER A 39 -6.17 -9.25 -31.53
C SER A 39 -4.69 -8.81 -31.58
N PRO A 40 -4.35 -7.57 -31.18
CA PRO A 40 -2.98 -7.23 -30.84
C PRO A 40 -2.52 -8.01 -29.60
N ILE A 41 -1.24 -8.39 -29.60
CA ILE A 41 -0.52 -8.87 -28.40
C ILE A 41 -0.42 -7.71 -27.40
N MET A 42 -0.49 -8.01 -26.10
CA MET A 42 -0.38 -7.07 -25.00
C MET A 42 1.03 -6.43 -24.97
N ASN A 43 1.14 -5.14 -24.66
CA ASN A 43 2.45 -4.47 -24.68
C ASN A 43 3.41 -5.08 -23.66
N GLY A 44 4.68 -5.19 -24.06
CA GLY A 44 5.74 -5.78 -23.25
C GLY A 44 5.76 -7.32 -23.23
N VAL A 45 4.73 -7.98 -23.78
CA VAL A 45 4.66 -9.46 -23.82
C VAL A 45 5.28 -9.98 -25.12
N ASP A 46 6.38 -10.72 -25.00
CA ASP A 46 7.09 -11.41 -26.07
C ASP A 46 6.97 -12.95 -25.95
N ASP A 47 6.73 -13.50 -24.75
CA ASP A 47 6.63 -14.93 -24.46
C ASP A 47 5.33 -15.31 -23.71
N ALA A 48 4.97 -16.61 -23.73
CA ALA A 48 3.71 -17.10 -23.19
C ALA A 48 3.71 -17.39 -21.68
N PHE A 49 4.88 -17.59 -21.08
CA PHE A 49 5.07 -18.00 -19.68
C PHE A 49 6.25 -17.25 -19.07
N ASP A 50 6.17 -16.94 -17.77
CA ASP A 50 7.18 -16.19 -17.01
C ASP A 50 7.46 -14.76 -17.56
N ASP A 51 6.57 -14.27 -18.43
CA ASP A 51 6.60 -12.94 -19.03
C ASP A 51 5.31 -12.19 -18.68
N TYR A 52 5.43 -11.22 -17.78
CA TYR A 52 4.31 -10.49 -17.19
C TYR A 52 3.96 -9.20 -17.96
N GLY A 53 4.70 -8.87 -19.03
CA GLY A 53 4.45 -7.68 -19.86
C GLY A 53 4.68 -6.34 -19.16
N ASP A 54 4.28 -5.25 -19.83
CA ASP A 54 4.39 -3.91 -19.26
C ASP A 54 3.51 -3.79 -17.99
N HIS A 55 4.12 -3.34 -16.89
CA HIS A 55 3.48 -3.18 -15.57
C HIS A 55 2.88 -4.47 -14.97
N ASP A 56 3.44 -5.63 -15.33
CA ASP A 56 3.02 -6.96 -14.89
C ASP A 56 1.53 -7.29 -15.16
N LEU A 57 0.94 -6.68 -16.20
CA LEU A 57 -0.49 -6.82 -16.52
C LEU A 57 -0.86 -8.18 -17.12
N ASN A 58 0.11 -8.94 -17.66
CA ASN A 58 -0.08 -10.31 -18.14
C ASN A 58 0.04 -11.32 -16.98
N GLN A 59 -0.82 -11.21 -15.96
CA GLN A 59 -0.92 -12.18 -14.87
C GLN A 59 -2.36 -12.42 -14.42
N GLY A 60 -2.60 -13.57 -13.78
CA GLY A 60 -3.92 -14.13 -13.53
C GLY A 60 -4.83 -13.20 -12.74
N THR A 61 -4.30 -12.47 -11.76
CA THR A 61 -5.01 -11.45 -10.97
C THR A 61 -5.66 -10.33 -11.81
N TYR A 62 -5.22 -10.13 -13.06
CA TYR A 62 -5.71 -9.08 -13.96
C TYR A 62 -6.44 -9.62 -15.20
N THR A 63 -6.08 -10.81 -15.68
CA THR A 63 -6.77 -11.50 -16.78
C THR A 63 -6.69 -13.03 -16.64
N VAL A 64 -7.83 -13.71 -16.74
CA VAL A 64 -7.90 -15.18 -16.80
C VAL A 64 -7.35 -15.73 -18.12
N MET A 65 -7.08 -14.88 -19.12
CA MET A 65 -6.57 -15.28 -20.45
C MET A 65 -5.05 -15.44 -20.50
N THR A 66 -4.32 -15.04 -19.46
CA THR A 66 -2.89 -15.32 -19.35
C THR A 66 -2.62 -16.82 -19.07
N TYR A 67 -1.37 -17.25 -19.22
CA TYR A 67 -0.89 -18.51 -18.65
C TYR A 67 -0.09 -18.31 -17.35
N ASN A 68 0.18 -17.06 -16.95
CA ASN A 68 0.85 -16.68 -15.70
C ASN A 68 -0.16 -16.55 -14.54
N ASN A 69 -0.79 -17.67 -14.16
CA ASN A 69 -1.99 -17.68 -13.31
C ASN A 69 -1.74 -17.19 -11.86
N GLY A 70 -2.76 -16.64 -11.20
CA GLY A 70 -2.67 -16.09 -9.85
C GLY A 70 -1.84 -14.80 -9.77
N PHE A 71 -1.34 -14.50 -8.56
CA PHE A 71 -0.56 -13.31 -8.26
C PHE A 71 0.90 -13.67 -7.99
N PHE A 72 1.82 -13.26 -8.86
CA PHE A 72 3.23 -13.67 -8.78
C PHE A 72 4.23 -12.53 -8.61
N THR A 73 3.90 -11.30 -9.02
CA THR A 73 4.90 -10.21 -9.07
C THR A 73 4.84 -9.21 -7.90
N GLY A 74 3.84 -9.31 -7.01
CA GLY A 74 3.63 -8.33 -5.94
C GLY A 74 3.35 -8.91 -4.55
N THR A 75 3.41 -8.03 -3.56
CA THR A 75 2.92 -8.18 -2.18
C THR A 75 1.58 -7.43 -2.02
N PRO A 76 0.72 -7.75 -1.04
CA PRO A 76 0.92 -8.67 0.08
C PRO A 76 0.48 -10.12 -0.22
N GLY A 77 -0.19 -10.35 -1.35
CA GLY A 77 -0.68 -11.67 -1.72
C GLY A 77 0.43 -12.69 -2.01
N SER A 78 0.02 -13.92 -2.33
CA SER A 78 0.94 -14.98 -2.77
C SER A 78 0.46 -15.72 -4.01
N GLY A 79 1.41 -16.43 -4.65
CA GLY A 79 1.13 -17.29 -5.79
C GLY A 79 0.26 -18.50 -5.44
N PRO A 80 -0.33 -19.16 -6.46
CA PRO A 80 -1.26 -20.25 -6.28
C PRO A 80 -0.68 -21.49 -5.63
N ASP A 81 -1.59 -22.35 -5.15
CA ASP A 81 -1.26 -23.65 -4.54
C ASP A 81 -0.53 -24.59 -5.52
N PRO A 82 0.62 -25.19 -5.13
CA PRO A 82 1.33 -26.18 -5.94
C PRO A 82 0.55 -27.47 -6.21
N ASP A 83 -0.44 -27.83 -5.36
CA ASP A 83 -1.35 -28.95 -5.57
C ASP A 83 -2.63 -28.54 -6.36
N HIS A 84 -2.66 -27.30 -6.88
CA HIS A 84 -3.67 -26.72 -7.76
C HIS A 84 -5.07 -26.51 -7.11
N LEU A 85 -5.15 -26.50 -5.77
CA LEU A 85 -6.43 -26.52 -5.04
C LEU A 85 -7.02 -25.13 -4.74
N TYR A 86 -6.19 -24.07 -4.71
CA TYR A 86 -6.59 -22.69 -4.43
C TYR A 86 -5.59 -21.70 -5.04
N GLY A 87 -5.95 -20.41 -5.02
CA GLY A 87 -5.08 -19.31 -5.48
C GLY A 87 -5.17 -18.93 -6.95
N TYR A 88 -6.14 -19.50 -7.67
CA TYR A 88 -6.48 -19.15 -9.03
C TYR A 88 -7.73 -18.24 -9.08
N GLU A 89 -8.11 -17.83 -10.28
CA GLU A 89 -9.18 -16.87 -10.56
C GLU A 89 -10.56 -17.49 -10.35
N ALA A 90 -11.48 -16.70 -9.81
CA ALA A 90 -12.87 -17.10 -9.55
C ALA A 90 -13.83 -16.86 -10.73
N GLY A 91 -13.36 -16.20 -11.79
CA GLY A 91 -14.17 -15.67 -12.88
C GLY A 91 -13.33 -14.80 -13.83
N PRO A 92 -13.96 -14.03 -14.74
CA PRO A 92 -13.27 -13.01 -15.50
C PRO A 92 -12.72 -11.92 -14.57
N MET A 93 -11.49 -11.48 -14.83
CA MET A 93 -10.77 -10.48 -14.06
C MET A 93 -10.89 -9.10 -14.74
N ALA A 94 -10.33 -8.03 -14.16
CA ALA A 94 -10.67 -6.66 -14.53
C ALA A 94 -10.48 -6.33 -16.03
N LEU A 95 -9.41 -6.85 -16.65
CA LEU A 95 -9.16 -6.68 -18.09
C LEU A 95 -10.14 -7.51 -18.94
N ASP A 96 -10.48 -8.72 -18.50
CA ASP A 96 -11.47 -9.57 -19.18
C ASP A 96 -12.87 -8.94 -19.14
N ILE A 97 -13.24 -8.38 -17.98
CA ILE A 97 -14.49 -7.64 -17.77
C ILE A 97 -14.55 -6.47 -18.76
N ALA A 98 -13.49 -5.66 -18.86
CA ALA A 98 -13.44 -4.54 -19.82
C ALA A 98 -13.62 -5.02 -21.28
N VAL A 99 -12.97 -6.10 -21.69
CA VAL A 99 -13.13 -6.66 -23.05
C VAL A 99 -14.55 -7.19 -23.26
N LEU A 100 -15.10 -7.98 -22.33
CA LEU A 100 -16.48 -8.48 -22.41
C LEU A 100 -17.50 -7.34 -22.49
N GLN A 101 -17.33 -6.29 -21.70
CA GLN A 101 -18.20 -5.11 -21.74
C GLN A 101 -18.08 -4.35 -23.07
N SER A 102 -16.89 -4.28 -23.68
CA SER A 102 -16.72 -3.69 -25.00
C SER A 102 -17.44 -4.46 -26.12
N LEU A 103 -17.56 -5.78 -25.97
CA LEU A 103 -18.21 -6.68 -26.94
C LEU A 103 -19.73 -6.78 -26.74
N TYR A 104 -20.20 -6.80 -25.48
CA TYR A 104 -21.56 -7.19 -25.12
C TYR A 104 -22.33 -6.14 -24.29
N GLY A 105 -21.66 -5.09 -23.83
CA GLY A 105 -22.19 -4.08 -22.92
C GLY A 105 -22.03 -4.44 -21.44
N ALA A 106 -22.00 -3.42 -20.58
CA ALA A 106 -21.93 -3.60 -19.13
C ALA A 106 -23.29 -4.05 -18.54
N ASN A 107 -23.25 -5.02 -17.62
CA ASN A 107 -24.44 -5.48 -16.92
C ASN A 107 -24.69 -4.66 -15.65
N MET A 108 -25.50 -3.61 -15.78
CA MET A 108 -25.85 -2.68 -14.69
C MET A 108 -26.96 -3.22 -13.76
N THR A 109 -27.05 -4.54 -13.59
CA THR A 109 -27.95 -5.19 -12.62
C THR A 109 -27.23 -6.22 -11.75
N THR A 110 -25.90 -6.21 -11.73
CA THR A 110 -25.09 -7.06 -10.86
C THR A 110 -24.88 -6.34 -9.53
N ALA A 111 -25.09 -7.04 -8.42
CA ALA A 111 -24.72 -6.61 -7.07
C ALA A 111 -25.29 -5.25 -6.56
N THR A 112 -26.36 -4.72 -7.19
CA THR A 112 -26.91 -3.35 -7.02
C THR A 112 -27.49 -2.97 -5.63
N GLY A 113 -26.81 -3.27 -4.54
CA GLY A 113 -27.10 -2.79 -3.19
C GLY A 113 -26.09 -3.35 -2.21
N ASP A 114 -25.79 -2.59 -1.17
CA ASP A 114 -24.73 -2.72 -0.16
C ASP A 114 -24.12 -4.14 -0.01
N ASN A 115 -22.89 -4.33 -0.50
CA ASN A 115 -22.15 -5.59 -0.53
C ASN A 115 -20.88 -5.52 0.33
N VAL A 116 -20.52 -6.64 0.99
CA VAL A 116 -19.30 -6.78 1.80
C VAL A 116 -18.40 -7.86 1.20
N TYR A 117 -17.26 -7.43 0.69
CA TYR A 117 -16.23 -8.22 0.04
C TYR A 117 -15.15 -8.62 1.07
N LEU A 118 -15.40 -9.73 1.77
CA LEU A 118 -14.51 -10.23 2.83
C LEU A 118 -13.22 -10.83 2.26
N LEU A 119 -12.06 -10.35 2.72
CA LEU A 119 -10.74 -10.88 2.39
C LEU A 119 -10.50 -12.23 3.10
N PRO A 120 -9.90 -13.22 2.41
CA PRO A 120 -9.55 -14.50 3.02
C PRO A 120 -8.33 -14.40 3.96
N ASP A 121 -8.34 -15.15 5.07
CA ASP A 121 -7.25 -15.20 6.06
C ASP A 121 -6.40 -16.50 5.98
N ALA A 122 -6.76 -17.42 5.08
CA ALA A 122 -6.14 -18.73 4.97
C ALA A 122 -6.00 -19.21 3.53
N ASN A 123 -4.93 -19.96 3.27
CA ASN A 123 -4.65 -20.64 2.02
C ASN A 123 -5.25 -22.06 2.05
N VAL A 124 -6.49 -22.17 1.54
CA VAL A 124 -7.30 -23.40 1.53
C VAL A 124 -8.16 -23.45 0.27
N ALA A 125 -8.69 -24.62 -0.10
CA ALA A 125 -9.65 -24.74 -1.20
C ALA A 125 -10.82 -23.75 -1.03
N GLY A 126 -11.06 -22.90 -2.04
CA GLY A 126 -12.00 -21.78 -1.99
C GLY A 126 -11.37 -20.38 -1.87
N THR A 127 -10.08 -20.31 -1.51
CA THR A 127 -9.26 -19.08 -1.57
C THR A 127 -8.90 -18.79 -3.03
N LYS A 128 -9.13 -17.55 -3.48
CA LYS A 128 -9.27 -17.20 -4.90
C LYS A 128 -9.07 -15.71 -5.15
N TRP A 129 -8.70 -15.36 -6.38
CA TRP A 129 -8.69 -13.98 -6.88
C TRP A 129 -10.01 -13.65 -7.58
N VAL A 130 -10.56 -12.45 -7.33
CA VAL A 130 -11.82 -11.98 -7.91
C VAL A 130 -11.67 -10.51 -8.33
N ALA A 131 -12.06 -10.17 -9.56
CA ALA A 131 -12.32 -8.77 -9.89
C ALA A 131 -13.78 -8.41 -9.53
N ILE A 132 -13.96 -7.40 -8.68
CA ILE A 132 -15.27 -6.90 -8.29
C ILE A 132 -15.89 -6.19 -9.50
N TRP A 133 -17.06 -6.68 -9.93
CA TRP A 133 -17.99 -5.96 -10.78
C TRP A 133 -19.26 -5.68 -10.01
N ASP A 134 -19.31 -4.50 -9.39
CA ASP A 134 -20.52 -3.95 -8.78
C ASP A 134 -21.13 -2.87 -9.68
N SER A 135 -22.44 -2.69 -9.59
CA SER A 135 -23.15 -1.60 -10.29
C SER A 135 -23.96 -0.69 -9.37
N GLY A 136 -23.76 -0.79 -8.05
CA GLY A 136 -23.98 0.29 -7.11
C GLY A 136 -24.59 -0.16 -5.79
N GLY A 137 -24.15 0.45 -4.71
CA GLY A 137 -24.59 0.20 -3.34
C GLY A 137 -23.90 1.23 -2.45
N ALA A 138 -23.73 0.90 -1.18
CA ALA A 138 -22.59 1.36 -0.40
C ALA A 138 -21.78 0.13 -0.01
N ASP A 139 -20.61 -0.04 -0.62
CA ASP A 139 -19.89 -1.31 -0.65
C ASP A 139 -18.60 -1.28 0.19
N GLU A 140 -18.26 -2.41 0.84
CA GLU A 140 -17.13 -2.54 1.77
C GLU A 140 -16.16 -3.63 1.31
N ILE A 141 -14.85 -3.35 1.18
CA ILE A 141 -13.82 -4.40 1.27
C ILE A 141 -13.40 -4.52 2.73
N ARG A 142 -13.46 -5.74 3.27
CA ARG A 142 -13.30 -5.98 4.71
C ARG A 142 -12.28 -7.07 4.98
N TYR A 143 -11.45 -6.87 5.98
CA TYR A 143 -10.67 -7.92 6.62
C TYR A 143 -11.06 -8.02 8.11
N ASP A 144 -11.03 -9.23 8.66
CA ASP A 144 -11.39 -9.51 10.06
C ASP A 144 -10.36 -10.45 10.74
N GLY A 145 -9.18 -10.65 10.10
CA GLY A 145 -8.08 -11.45 10.64
C GLY A 145 -7.05 -10.60 11.39
N GLY A 146 -5.90 -11.20 11.68
CA GLY A 146 -4.81 -10.56 12.47
C GLY A 146 -3.45 -10.64 11.78
N ARG A 147 -3.43 -10.61 10.45
CA ARG A 147 -2.25 -10.33 9.61
C ARG A 147 -2.29 -8.87 9.20
N ASP A 148 -1.17 -8.39 8.69
CA ASP A 148 -1.12 -7.18 7.87
C ASP A 148 -1.92 -7.43 6.57
N ALA A 149 -2.72 -6.46 6.15
CA ALA A 149 -3.51 -6.48 4.91
C ALA A 149 -3.37 -5.18 4.13
N VAL A 150 -3.39 -5.27 2.81
CA VAL A 150 -3.54 -4.12 1.93
C VAL A 150 -4.98 -4.11 1.41
N ILE A 151 -5.67 -2.97 1.52
CA ILE A 151 -6.99 -2.72 0.93
C ILE A 151 -6.89 -1.43 0.11
N ASP A 152 -7.22 -1.52 -1.17
CA ASP A 152 -7.13 -0.42 -2.12
C ASP A 152 -8.45 -0.32 -2.90
N LEU A 153 -9.16 0.79 -2.70
CA LEU A 153 -10.50 1.03 -3.24
C LEU A 153 -10.48 1.62 -4.66
N ARG A 154 -9.29 1.76 -5.27
CA ARG A 154 -9.14 2.33 -6.61
C ARG A 154 -9.43 1.28 -7.69
N SER A 155 -10.28 1.63 -8.64
CA SER A 155 -10.63 0.75 -9.76
C SER A 155 -9.53 0.67 -10.82
N ALA A 156 -9.60 -0.39 -11.65
CA ALA A 156 -8.70 -0.61 -12.77
C ALA A 156 -8.71 0.57 -13.73
N THR A 157 -7.53 1.12 -14.06
CA THR A 157 -7.43 2.26 -14.99
C THR A 157 -7.53 1.85 -16.46
N LEU A 158 -7.32 0.56 -16.76
CA LEU A 158 -7.24 -0.02 -18.12
C LEU A 158 -6.12 0.57 -18.99
N LEU A 159 -5.14 1.23 -18.37
CA LEU A 159 -3.95 1.75 -19.03
C LEU A 159 -2.73 0.85 -18.73
N TYR A 160 -1.68 0.99 -19.54
CA TYR A 160 -0.39 0.34 -19.28
C TYR A 160 0.38 1.14 -18.23
N GLU A 161 0.00 0.96 -16.97
CA GLU A 161 0.54 1.63 -15.79
C GLU A 161 0.23 0.81 -14.52
N PRO A 162 0.83 1.12 -13.35
CA PRO A 162 0.43 0.52 -12.08
C PRO A 162 -1.07 0.77 -11.81
N GLY A 163 -1.83 -0.29 -11.53
CA GLY A 163 -3.29 -0.21 -11.40
C GLY A 163 -4.07 -0.43 -12.70
N GLY A 164 -3.40 -0.70 -13.83
CA GLY A 164 -4.07 -0.97 -15.11
C GLY A 164 -5.09 -2.11 -15.06
N GLY A 165 -4.76 -3.19 -14.35
CA GLY A 165 -5.65 -4.33 -14.05
C GLY A 165 -6.42 -4.21 -12.73
N GLY A 166 -6.40 -3.04 -12.09
CA GLY A 166 -6.91 -2.82 -10.74
C GLY A 166 -5.81 -2.92 -9.69
N TRP A 167 -6.07 -2.34 -8.53
CA TRP A 167 -5.19 -2.43 -7.37
C TRP A 167 -5.57 -3.65 -6.53
N VAL A 168 -4.57 -4.31 -5.94
CA VAL A 168 -4.76 -5.60 -5.26
C VAL A 168 -5.04 -5.39 -3.78
N SER A 169 -6.23 -5.77 -3.34
CA SER A 169 -6.59 -5.91 -1.94
C SER A 169 -6.39 -7.37 -1.50
N SER A 170 -5.55 -7.63 -0.48
CA SER A 170 -5.22 -8.97 0.03
C SER A 170 -4.58 -8.91 1.42
N ALA A 171 -4.69 -10.00 2.20
CA ALA A 171 -3.95 -10.19 3.45
C ALA A 171 -2.58 -10.85 3.20
N ASP A 172 -1.60 -10.62 4.09
CA ASP A 172 -0.22 -11.07 3.90
C ASP A 172 -0.06 -12.59 3.74
N GLY A 173 0.61 -12.96 2.66
CA GLY A 173 0.88 -14.33 2.25
C GLY A 173 -0.35 -15.08 1.73
N ILE A 174 -1.51 -14.45 1.57
CA ILE A 174 -2.72 -15.11 1.11
C ILE A 174 -2.83 -15.10 -0.42
N ALA A 175 -3.09 -16.27 -1.00
CA ALA A 175 -3.29 -16.45 -2.43
C ALA A 175 -4.75 -16.12 -2.81
N GLY A 176 -5.23 -14.93 -2.47
CA GLY A 176 -6.59 -14.55 -2.76
C GLY A 176 -6.99 -13.21 -2.16
N GLY A 177 -7.96 -12.58 -2.81
CA GLY A 177 -8.32 -11.20 -2.57
C GLY A 177 -9.03 -10.61 -3.77
N TYR A 178 -9.04 -9.28 -3.85
CA TYR A 178 -9.84 -8.53 -4.81
C TYR A 178 -9.00 -7.57 -5.65
N THR A 179 -9.40 -7.40 -6.91
CA THR A 179 -9.19 -6.18 -7.68
C THR A 179 -10.55 -5.54 -7.97
N ILE A 180 -10.60 -4.25 -8.29
CA ILE A 180 -11.86 -3.56 -8.62
C ILE A 180 -11.89 -3.28 -10.13
N ALA A 181 -12.95 -3.70 -10.83
CA ALA A 181 -13.07 -3.46 -12.27
C ALA A 181 -13.32 -1.98 -12.60
N ASN A 182 -12.96 -1.55 -13.80
CA ASN A 182 -13.08 -0.15 -14.21
C ASN A 182 -14.53 0.36 -14.12
N GLY A 183 -14.71 1.56 -13.58
CA GLY A 183 -16.02 2.20 -13.42
C GLY A 183 -16.86 1.69 -12.24
N VAL A 184 -16.35 0.73 -11.47
CA VAL A 184 -16.88 0.36 -10.16
C VAL A 184 -16.33 1.34 -9.11
N VAL A 185 -17.17 1.68 -8.13
CA VAL A 185 -16.79 2.41 -6.91
C VAL A 185 -17.03 1.48 -5.73
N VAL A 186 -16.18 1.57 -4.72
CA VAL A 186 -16.35 0.92 -3.41
C VAL A 186 -16.08 2.02 -2.39
N GLU A 187 -17.00 2.23 -1.46
CA GLU A 187 -16.99 3.39 -0.56
C GLU A 187 -16.35 3.10 0.80
N ALA A 188 -16.15 1.84 1.18
CA ALA A 188 -15.61 1.50 2.49
C ALA A 188 -14.47 0.48 2.46
N ALA A 189 -13.49 0.69 3.35
CA ALA A 189 -12.44 -0.27 3.66
C ALA A 189 -12.36 -0.47 5.17
N THR A 190 -12.29 -1.73 5.62
CA THR A 190 -12.03 -2.02 7.02
C THR A 190 -10.93 -3.06 7.20
N GLY A 191 -9.89 -2.70 7.95
CA GLY A 191 -8.77 -3.53 8.37
C GLY A 191 -9.11 -4.54 9.48
N GLY A 192 -8.13 -5.37 9.81
CA GLY A 192 -8.19 -6.49 10.74
C GLY A 192 -7.72 -6.12 12.14
N SER A 193 -6.60 -6.71 12.55
CA SER A 193 -5.89 -6.44 13.81
C SER A 193 -4.36 -6.53 13.64
N GLY A 194 -3.86 -6.28 12.42
CA GLY A 194 -2.44 -6.27 12.05
C GLY A 194 -2.06 -4.90 11.50
N ASP A 195 -0.81 -4.70 11.05
CA ASP A 195 -0.36 -3.39 10.59
C ASP A 195 -0.84 -3.16 9.13
N ASP A 196 -2.04 -2.60 8.96
CA ASP A 196 -2.76 -2.59 7.68
C ASP A 196 -2.47 -1.33 6.82
N ILE A 197 -2.68 -1.45 5.50
CA ILE A 197 -2.54 -0.35 4.53
C ILE A 197 -3.87 -0.16 3.81
N LEU A 198 -4.57 0.93 4.10
CA LEU A 198 -5.87 1.29 3.52
C LEU A 198 -5.72 2.50 2.59
N THR A 199 -6.17 2.36 1.34
CA THR A 199 -6.15 3.44 0.33
C THR A 199 -7.53 3.60 -0.28
N GLY A 200 -8.13 4.79 -0.12
CA GLY A 200 -9.40 5.19 -0.72
C GLY A 200 -9.29 5.59 -2.19
N ASN A 201 -10.36 6.16 -2.75
CA ASN A 201 -10.47 6.56 -4.16
C ASN A 201 -10.82 8.06 -4.30
N ASP A 202 -11.51 8.45 -5.38
CA ASP A 202 -11.90 9.85 -5.65
C ASP A 202 -13.36 10.16 -5.20
N ALA A 203 -13.96 9.28 -4.38
CA ALA A 203 -15.27 9.46 -3.75
C ALA A 203 -15.12 9.48 -2.23
N GLY A 204 -16.05 10.11 -1.52
CA GLY A 204 -16.05 10.11 -0.05
C GLY A 204 -16.13 8.69 0.50
N ASN A 205 -15.11 8.29 1.26
CA ASN A 205 -14.90 6.94 1.75
C ASN A 205 -15.02 6.83 3.27
N VAL A 206 -15.28 5.62 3.76
CA VAL A 206 -15.16 5.27 5.19
C VAL A 206 -14.04 4.25 5.34
N LEU A 207 -12.91 4.68 5.89
CA LEU A 207 -11.70 3.87 6.07
C LEU A 207 -11.48 3.63 7.57
N SER A 208 -11.33 2.37 7.98
CA SER A 208 -11.07 2.01 9.38
C SER A 208 -9.99 0.94 9.51
N GLY A 209 -8.81 1.27 10.04
CA GLY A 209 -7.73 0.30 10.27
C GLY A 209 -8.06 -0.69 11.39
N ARG A 210 -8.67 -0.15 12.46
CA ARG A 210 -9.12 -0.78 13.73
C ARG A 210 -8.03 -1.02 14.75
N GLY A 211 -6.89 -1.57 14.38
CA GLY A 211 -5.85 -1.86 15.35
C GLY A 211 -4.67 -2.66 14.80
N GLY A 212 -3.49 -2.30 15.27
CA GLY A 212 -2.26 -2.42 14.48
C GLY A 212 -1.65 -1.04 14.35
N ALA A 213 -0.49 -0.92 13.73
CA ALA A 213 0.08 0.38 13.35
C ALA A 213 -0.24 0.65 11.88
N ASP A 214 -1.40 1.26 11.63
CA ASP A 214 -2.04 1.32 10.32
C ASP A 214 -1.54 2.50 9.48
N TRP A 215 -1.56 2.36 8.15
CA TRP A 215 -1.35 3.44 7.19
C TRP A 215 -2.62 3.66 6.40
N ILE A 216 -3.26 4.82 6.55
CA ILE A 216 -4.57 5.08 5.94
C ILE A 216 -4.54 6.39 5.15
N ARG A 217 -5.12 6.36 3.95
CA ARG A 217 -5.23 7.50 3.05
C ARG A 217 -6.58 7.52 2.34
N GLY A 218 -7.37 8.57 2.51
CA GLY A 218 -8.63 8.81 1.79
C GLY A 218 -8.46 9.03 0.28
N ASN A 219 -7.43 9.80 -0.10
CA ASN A 219 -7.16 10.33 -1.46
C ASN A 219 -8.01 11.54 -1.85
N GLY A 220 -9.31 11.39 -2.10
CA GLY A 220 -10.14 12.53 -2.49
C GLY A 220 -11.63 12.26 -2.38
N GLY A 221 -12.37 13.22 -1.87
CA GLY A 221 -13.76 13.01 -1.47
C GLY A 221 -14.09 13.88 -0.27
N GLU A 222 -15.14 13.51 0.47
CA GLU A 222 -15.31 13.93 1.86
C GLU A 222 -15.18 12.63 2.67
N ASP A 223 -13.98 12.39 3.22
CA ASP A 223 -13.59 11.09 3.77
C ASP A 223 -13.81 11.01 5.30
N THR A 224 -14.07 9.81 5.79
CA THR A 224 -13.99 9.46 7.22
C THR A 224 -12.87 8.46 7.41
N VAL A 225 -11.77 8.92 7.99
CA VAL A 225 -10.54 8.14 8.22
C VAL A 225 -10.39 7.86 9.70
N LEU A 226 -10.42 6.59 10.08
CA LEU A 226 -10.31 6.13 11.46
C LEU A 226 -9.09 5.19 11.56
N GLY A 227 -8.05 5.58 12.29
CA GLY A 227 -6.93 4.69 12.63
C GLY A 227 -7.43 3.52 13.48
N GLY A 228 -7.53 3.73 14.78
CA GLY A 228 -8.18 2.83 15.71
C GLY A 228 -7.37 2.63 16.98
N ALA A 229 -6.55 1.60 17.03
CA ALA A 229 -5.82 1.19 18.23
C ALA A 229 -4.40 0.74 17.89
N GLY A 230 -3.47 1.67 17.99
CA GLY A 230 -2.05 1.48 17.75
C GLY A 230 -1.40 2.82 17.45
N ASN A 231 -0.42 2.85 16.56
CA ASN A 231 0.34 4.06 16.25
C ASN A 231 0.24 4.32 14.75
N ASP A 232 -0.80 5.04 14.36
CA ASP A 232 -1.29 5.09 12.99
C ASP A 232 -0.70 6.28 12.22
N THR A 233 -0.67 6.16 10.89
CA THR A 233 -0.24 7.23 9.99
C THR A 233 -1.38 7.55 9.03
N LEU A 234 -1.99 8.71 9.24
CA LEU A 234 -3.28 9.06 8.64
C LEU A 234 -3.16 10.26 7.70
N PHE A 235 -3.79 10.12 6.54
CA PHE A 235 -4.05 11.19 5.58
C PHE A 235 -5.55 11.19 5.29
N GLY A 236 -6.20 12.35 5.36
CA GLY A 236 -7.51 12.54 4.70
C GLY A 236 -7.30 12.47 3.19
N GLY A 237 -7.23 13.62 2.55
CA GLY A 237 -6.95 13.72 1.13
C GLY A 237 -7.34 15.07 0.60
N ALA A 238 -7.68 15.13 -0.68
CA ALA A 238 -8.30 16.31 -1.25
C ALA A 238 -9.80 16.33 -0.90
N GLY A 239 -10.14 16.95 0.23
CA GLY A 239 -11.48 16.88 0.77
C GLY A 239 -11.81 17.90 1.85
N ALA A 240 -12.81 17.55 2.64
CA ALA A 240 -13.10 18.14 3.94
C ALA A 240 -13.38 16.96 4.87
N ASP A 241 -12.30 16.42 5.45
CA ASP A 241 -12.28 15.05 5.95
C ASP A 241 -12.41 14.97 7.48
N GLU A 242 -13.10 13.96 7.99
CA GLU A 242 -13.06 13.60 9.41
C GLU A 242 -11.93 12.58 9.64
N VAL A 243 -10.80 13.01 10.21
CA VAL A 243 -9.62 12.16 10.43
C VAL A 243 -9.42 11.95 11.93
N SER A 244 -9.54 10.71 12.40
CA SER A 244 -9.40 10.32 13.81
C SER A 244 -8.27 9.31 13.99
N GLY A 245 -7.33 9.59 14.89
CA GLY A 245 -6.29 8.67 15.33
C GLY A 245 -6.88 7.48 16.07
N GLY A 246 -7.22 7.70 17.34
CA GLY A 246 -7.98 6.77 18.16
C GLY A 246 -7.35 6.56 19.52
N SER A 247 -6.37 5.66 19.60
CA SER A 247 -5.60 5.43 20.82
C SER A 247 -4.20 4.87 20.55
N GLY A 248 -3.19 5.63 20.98
CA GLY A 248 -1.76 5.40 20.80
C GLY A 248 -1.12 6.63 20.14
N ASP A 249 0.19 6.61 19.83
CA ASP A 249 0.84 7.84 19.31
C ASP A 249 0.67 7.93 17.77
N ASP A 250 -0.29 8.75 17.32
CA ASP A 250 -0.71 8.85 15.92
C ASP A 250 -0.08 10.03 15.16
N LEU A 251 0.02 9.91 13.83
CA LEU A 251 0.68 10.86 12.94
C LEU A 251 -0.24 11.30 11.78
N PHE A 252 -0.70 12.55 11.85
CA PHE A 252 -1.55 13.17 10.84
C PHE A 252 -0.72 13.93 9.81
N LEU A 253 -0.83 13.51 8.54
CA LEU A 253 -0.05 14.00 7.41
C LEU A 253 -0.95 14.51 6.28
N HIS A 254 -0.42 15.46 5.51
CA HIS A 254 -1.08 16.01 4.31
C HIS A 254 -0.01 16.14 3.21
N ASP A 255 -0.35 15.87 1.95
CA ASP A 255 0.63 15.99 0.84
C ASP A 255 0.76 17.44 0.37
N LEU A 256 -0.37 18.13 0.22
CA LEU A 256 -0.48 19.55 -0.07
C LEU A 256 -1.23 20.26 1.06
N ARG A 257 -1.12 21.59 1.12
CA ARG A 257 -1.91 22.39 2.09
C ARG A 257 -3.39 22.47 1.76
N THR A 258 -3.72 22.27 0.48
CA THR A 258 -5.08 22.33 -0.07
C THR A 258 -5.88 21.07 0.24
N ASP A 259 -5.19 20.02 0.64
CA ASP A 259 -5.77 18.74 1.03
C ASP A 259 -6.45 18.94 2.39
N ALA A 260 -5.72 19.56 3.32
CA ALA A 260 -6.18 20.04 4.65
C ALA A 260 -7.29 21.14 4.65
N PHE A 261 -8.11 21.30 3.61
CA PHE A 261 -9.04 22.44 3.46
C PHE A 261 -10.49 22.09 3.82
N GLY A 262 -10.74 21.98 5.11
CA GLY A 262 -12.07 21.70 5.68
C GLY A 262 -12.01 20.66 6.79
N ASP A 263 -10.89 19.95 6.86
CA ASP A 263 -10.67 18.80 7.74
C ASP A 263 -10.91 19.09 9.22
N GLU A 264 -11.46 18.08 9.88
CA GLU A 264 -11.50 17.96 11.34
C GLU A 264 -10.57 16.82 11.77
N VAL A 265 -9.41 17.19 12.31
CA VAL A 265 -8.43 16.24 12.84
C VAL A 265 -8.64 16.02 14.34
N ARG A 266 -8.87 14.78 14.74
CA ARG A 266 -8.97 14.37 16.15
C ARG A 266 -7.87 13.36 16.44
N GLY A 267 -7.03 13.64 17.44
CA GLY A 267 -6.05 12.67 17.94
C GLY A 267 -6.72 11.45 18.56
N GLY A 268 -6.91 11.49 19.87
CA GLY A 268 -7.68 10.49 20.62
C GLY A 268 -8.42 11.04 21.84
N ASP A 269 -8.90 10.12 22.68
CA ASP A 269 -9.20 10.34 24.10
C ASP A 269 -8.27 9.38 24.89
N GLY A 270 -7.04 9.79 25.21
CA GLY A 270 -5.99 8.89 25.69
C GLY A 270 -4.77 9.53 26.38
N ALA A 271 -4.94 10.20 27.53
CA ALA A 271 -3.91 10.90 28.34
C ALA A 271 -2.51 10.27 28.67
N ASP A 272 -2.10 9.17 28.05
CA ASP A 272 -0.74 8.63 27.96
C ASP A 272 -0.17 8.61 26.50
N ASP A 273 -0.88 9.09 25.47
CA ASP A 273 -0.45 9.17 24.05
C ASP A 273 0.22 10.51 23.65
N HIS A 274 0.69 10.61 22.40
CA HIS A 274 1.51 11.71 21.86
C HIS A 274 1.22 11.98 20.38
N ASP A 275 0.06 12.54 20.06
CA ASP A 275 -0.38 12.76 18.69
C ASP A 275 0.34 13.92 18.00
N VAL A 276 0.62 13.71 16.71
CA VAL A 276 1.43 14.60 15.89
C VAL A 276 0.65 15.10 14.68
N LEU A 277 0.25 16.39 14.71
CA LEU A 277 -0.24 17.09 13.52
C LEU A 277 0.94 17.70 12.76
N ASP A 278 1.29 17.14 11.59
CA ASP A 278 2.39 17.64 10.77
C ASP A 278 1.95 18.79 9.85
N LEU A 279 2.53 19.98 10.07
CA LEU A 279 2.34 21.17 9.25
C LEU A 279 3.64 21.59 8.53
N ARG A 280 4.62 20.68 8.41
CA ARG A 280 5.89 20.95 7.72
C ARG A 280 5.73 21.05 6.20
N GLY A 281 5.86 22.27 5.69
CA GLY A 281 5.96 22.52 4.24
C GLY A 281 4.72 23.15 3.61
N HIS A 282 3.61 23.25 4.35
CA HIS A 282 2.30 23.76 3.90
C HIS A 282 2.23 25.30 3.70
N GLY A 283 3.38 25.96 3.53
CA GLY A 283 3.47 27.40 3.27
C GLY A 283 3.20 28.26 4.52
N PRO A 284 2.75 29.52 4.34
CA PRO A 284 2.33 30.36 5.46
C PRO A 284 0.97 29.91 6.00
N PHE A 285 0.88 29.80 7.32
CA PHE A 285 -0.34 29.55 8.08
C PHE A 285 -0.24 30.24 9.45
N ARG A 286 -1.37 30.34 10.15
CA ARG A 286 -1.41 30.74 11.57
C ARG A 286 -2.36 29.82 12.33
N ILE A 287 -2.08 29.61 13.61
CA ILE A 287 -2.96 28.84 14.49
C ILE A 287 -3.80 29.81 15.31
N THR A 288 -5.11 29.72 15.20
CA THR A 288 -6.08 30.50 15.98
C THR A 288 -6.86 29.60 16.92
N ARG A 289 -7.62 30.20 17.85
CA ARG A 289 -8.45 29.52 18.87
C ARG A 289 -7.73 28.57 19.83
N LEU A 290 -6.41 28.42 19.73
CA LEU A 290 -5.57 27.46 20.45
C LEU A 290 -5.82 27.41 21.97
N LYS A 291 -6.26 26.27 22.47
CA LYS A 291 -6.59 26.02 23.88
C LYS A 291 -6.20 24.59 24.26
N ASP A 292 -5.81 24.43 25.52
CA ASP A 292 -5.57 23.13 26.14
C ASP A 292 -6.89 22.34 26.13
N ASP A 293 -6.86 21.07 25.71
CA ASP A 293 -8.07 20.26 25.59
C ASP A 293 -8.66 19.92 26.98
N PRO A 294 -9.97 20.08 27.21
CA PRO A 294 -10.61 19.63 28.45
C PRO A 294 -10.83 18.11 28.51
N GLN A 295 -10.71 17.39 27.39
CA GLN A 295 -10.89 15.94 27.33
C GLN A 295 -9.58 15.18 27.53
N ASP A 296 -8.45 15.79 27.17
CA ASP A 296 -7.13 15.16 27.26
C ASP A 296 -6.04 16.06 27.92
N GLU A 297 -5.18 15.47 28.76
CA GLU A 297 -4.21 16.18 29.60
C GLU A 297 -2.84 16.35 28.92
N GLY A 298 -2.74 17.35 28.06
CA GLY A 298 -1.51 17.69 27.34
C GLY A 298 -1.82 18.17 25.92
N ALA A 299 -2.90 17.63 25.38
CA ALA A 299 -3.50 17.98 24.12
C ALA A 299 -3.84 19.47 23.97
N GLN A 300 -3.85 19.87 22.70
CA GLN A 300 -4.33 21.15 22.23
C GLN A 300 -5.43 20.96 21.20
N ARG A 301 -6.36 21.91 21.18
CA ARG A 301 -7.32 22.11 20.09
C ARG A 301 -7.26 23.52 19.56
N GLY A 302 -7.54 23.71 18.28
CA GLY A 302 -7.51 25.00 17.61
C GLY A 302 -7.93 24.92 16.16
N THR A 303 -7.66 26.00 15.44
CA THR A 303 -7.89 26.09 14.00
C THR A 303 -6.57 26.49 13.34
N VAL A 304 -6.10 25.71 12.37
CA VAL A 304 -5.07 26.14 11.42
C VAL A 304 -5.75 26.96 10.34
N GLU A 305 -5.30 28.19 10.12
CA GLU A 305 -5.73 29.05 9.02
C GLU A 305 -4.59 29.16 8.01
N PHE A 306 -4.74 28.52 6.85
CA PHE A 306 -3.75 28.55 5.76
C PHE A 306 -3.89 29.87 4.98
N LEU A 307 -2.76 30.50 4.66
CA LEU A 307 -2.72 31.87 4.13
C LEU A 307 -2.22 31.95 2.69
N ASP A 308 -2.73 32.92 1.94
CA ASP A 308 -2.25 33.27 0.60
C ASP A 308 -0.95 34.12 0.65
N GLY A 309 -0.52 34.63 -0.51
CA GLY A 309 0.62 35.53 -0.61
C GLY A 309 0.39 36.96 -0.09
N ALA A 310 -0.85 37.36 0.16
CA ALA A 310 -1.24 38.64 0.75
C ALA A 310 -1.47 38.57 2.27
N GLY A 311 -1.68 37.36 2.82
CA GLY A 311 -2.02 37.10 4.21
C GLY A 311 -3.53 36.89 4.47
N ASP A 312 -4.33 36.76 3.41
CA ASP A 312 -5.74 36.37 3.46
C ASP A 312 -5.87 34.85 3.64
N VAL A 313 -6.97 34.38 4.23
CA VAL A 313 -7.19 32.94 4.51
C VAL A 313 -7.70 32.24 3.26
N GLU A 314 -7.01 31.18 2.81
CA GLU A 314 -7.43 30.32 1.69
C GLU A 314 -8.29 29.14 2.15
N GLY A 315 -7.98 28.58 3.31
CA GLY A 315 -8.63 27.38 3.86
C GLY A 315 -8.29 27.18 5.33
N THR A 316 -8.99 26.24 5.97
CA THR A 316 -8.87 25.98 7.41
C THR A 316 -8.94 24.50 7.73
N LEU A 317 -8.17 24.06 8.72
CA LEU A 317 -8.27 22.76 9.37
C LEU A 317 -8.58 23.00 10.85
N ASP A 318 -9.63 22.39 11.38
CA ASP A 318 -9.91 22.38 12.83
C ASP A 318 -9.27 21.11 13.43
N PHE A 319 -8.69 21.21 14.63
CA PHE A 319 -8.07 20.06 15.30
C PHE A 319 -8.35 20.03 16.80
N SER A 320 -8.34 18.83 17.39
CA SER A 320 -8.43 18.55 18.83
C SER A 320 -7.65 17.29 19.22
N GLY A 321 -7.29 17.16 20.50
CA GLY A 321 -6.52 15.99 20.97
C GLY A 321 -5.10 15.93 20.42
N ILE A 322 -4.40 17.05 20.18
CA ILE A 322 -3.05 17.05 19.59
C ILE A 322 -2.00 17.59 20.58
N GLU A 323 -1.05 16.76 21.00
CA GLU A 323 0.07 17.12 21.90
C GLU A 323 1.16 17.88 21.12
N THR A 324 1.44 17.43 19.89
CA THR A 324 2.56 17.92 19.08
C THR A 324 2.11 18.45 17.74
N ILE A 325 1.99 19.77 17.62
CA ILE A 325 1.87 20.42 16.32
C ILE A 325 3.28 20.56 15.73
N GLN A 326 3.63 19.74 14.74
CA GLN A 326 4.98 19.74 14.16
C GLN A 326 5.13 20.85 13.11
N LEU A 327 5.83 21.91 13.51
CA LEU A 327 6.05 23.10 12.70
C LEU A 327 7.43 23.08 12.01
N CYS A 328 7.47 23.38 10.71
CA CYS A 328 8.64 24.00 10.09
C CYS A 328 8.38 25.50 9.99
N PHE A 329 9.21 26.32 10.63
CA PHE A 329 9.11 27.77 10.49
C PHE A 329 9.41 28.21 9.05
N ALA A 330 8.39 28.71 8.35
CA ALA A 330 8.58 29.33 7.04
C ALA A 330 9.35 30.67 7.18
N PRO A 331 10.22 31.02 6.21
CA PRO A 331 10.85 32.35 6.18
C PRO A 331 9.79 33.47 6.25
N GLY A 332 10.01 34.46 7.09
CA GLY A 332 9.06 35.54 7.39
C GLY A 332 8.15 35.30 8.60
N ILE A 333 8.10 34.08 9.17
CA ILE A 333 7.45 33.86 10.47
C ILE A 333 8.31 34.51 11.56
N ALA A 334 7.73 35.44 12.34
CA ALA A 334 8.41 36.06 13.46
C ALA A 334 8.15 35.31 14.77
N LEU A 335 9.22 35.00 15.51
CA LEU A 335 9.13 34.44 16.85
C LEU A 335 9.24 35.57 17.88
N LEU A 336 8.37 35.56 18.88
CA LEU A 336 8.46 36.51 19.99
C LEU A 336 9.71 36.21 20.82
N THR A 337 10.61 37.18 20.96
CA THR A 337 11.78 37.13 21.85
C THR A 337 11.60 38.16 22.99
N PRO A 338 12.39 38.13 24.08
CA PRO A 338 12.38 39.18 25.11
C PRO A 338 12.68 40.58 24.57
N SER A 339 13.30 40.67 23.39
CA SER A 339 13.62 41.90 22.67
C SER A 339 12.54 42.32 21.66
N GLY A 340 11.45 41.57 21.52
CA GLY A 340 10.40 41.78 20.52
C GLY A 340 10.30 40.64 19.51
N GLU A 341 9.39 40.76 18.56
CA GLU A 341 9.26 39.82 17.44
C GLU A 341 10.52 39.85 16.55
N LYS A 342 11.02 38.66 16.20
CA LYS A 342 12.22 38.48 15.39
C LYS A 342 11.99 37.41 14.32
N PRO A 343 12.21 37.68 13.02
CA PRO A 343 12.03 36.70 11.95
C PRO A 343 12.84 35.43 12.19
N VAL A 344 12.28 34.26 11.84
CA VAL A 344 12.89 32.96 12.13
C VAL A 344 14.22 32.77 11.40
N GLU A 345 14.39 33.36 10.23
CA GLU A 345 15.65 33.43 9.48
C GLU A 345 16.75 34.22 10.21
N GLU A 346 16.41 35.06 11.19
CA GLU A 346 17.36 35.77 12.04
C GLU A 346 17.63 35.05 13.39
N ILE A 347 16.83 34.04 13.75
CA ILE A 347 16.91 33.33 15.04
C ILE A 347 18.15 32.43 15.09
N ALA A 348 19.07 32.76 15.99
CA ALA A 348 20.34 32.06 16.16
C ALA A 348 20.29 30.99 17.27
N ALA A 349 21.23 30.05 17.25
CA ALA A 349 21.44 29.13 18.36
C ALA A 349 21.81 29.91 19.64
N GLY A 350 21.04 29.73 20.70
CA GLY A 350 21.18 30.48 21.94
C GLY A 350 20.29 31.73 22.06
N ASP A 351 19.59 32.15 21.00
CA ASP A 351 18.51 33.14 21.14
C ASP A 351 17.41 32.58 22.04
N ARG A 352 16.70 33.45 22.75
CA ARG A 352 15.58 33.03 23.59
C ARG A 352 14.24 33.45 22.98
N VAL A 353 13.32 32.50 22.83
CA VAL A 353 11.95 32.69 22.34
C VAL A 353 10.96 32.53 23.47
N VAL A 354 9.93 33.37 23.51
CA VAL A 354 8.86 33.34 24.51
C VAL A 354 7.85 32.27 24.08
N THR A 355 7.75 31.18 24.83
CA THR A 355 6.63 30.23 24.70
C THR A 355 5.46 30.69 25.57
N ARG A 356 4.24 30.22 25.27
CA ARG A 356 3.01 30.63 25.97
C ARG A 356 2.96 30.11 27.41
N ASP A 357 3.68 29.02 27.63
CA ASP A 357 3.45 27.98 28.64
C ASP A 357 4.65 27.78 29.58
N ASN A 358 5.86 28.23 29.19
CA ASN A 358 7.07 28.00 29.99
C ASN A 358 8.03 29.21 30.04
N GLY A 359 7.54 30.40 29.69
CA GLY A 359 8.35 31.62 29.63
C GLY A 359 9.38 31.56 28.50
N THR A 360 10.55 32.20 28.69
CA THR A 360 11.51 32.31 27.59
C THR A 360 12.44 31.10 27.47
N GLN A 361 12.23 30.25 26.48
CA GLN A 361 13.05 29.08 26.18
C GLN A 361 14.23 29.43 25.27
N THR A 362 15.34 28.70 25.40
CA THR A 362 16.55 28.90 24.56
C THR A 362 16.48 28.02 23.31
N VAL A 363 16.58 28.64 22.13
CA VAL A 363 16.60 27.94 20.84
C VAL A 363 17.89 27.11 20.71
N ARG A 364 17.72 25.81 20.50
CA ARG A 364 18.81 24.85 20.28
C ARG A 364 18.70 24.27 18.88
N TRP A 365 19.63 24.63 18.00
CA TRP A 365 19.76 24.03 16.68
C TRP A 365 20.37 22.63 16.80
N LEU A 366 19.69 21.63 16.23
CA LEU A 366 20.05 20.20 16.37
C LEU A 366 20.91 19.68 15.20
N GLY A 367 20.95 20.42 14.10
CA GLY A 367 21.72 20.09 12.91
C GLY A 367 21.47 21.09 11.80
N ARG A 368 22.23 20.97 10.72
CA ARG A 368 21.98 21.65 9.44
C ARG A 368 22.47 20.74 8.31
N ASP A 369 21.55 20.10 7.63
CA ASP A 369 21.85 19.45 6.36
C ASP A 369 21.63 20.43 5.21
N VAL A 370 22.64 20.58 4.36
CA VAL A 370 22.57 21.42 3.16
C VAL A 370 22.20 20.52 1.99
N VAL A 371 20.91 20.27 1.84
CA VAL A 371 20.38 19.56 0.68
C VAL A 371 20.56 20.44 -0.56
N SER A 372 21.52 20.08 -1.41
CA SER A 372 21.74 20.81 -2.66
C SER A 372 20.62 20.52 -3.66
N ALA A 373 20.35 21.46 -4.57
CA ALA A 373 19.42 21.24 -5.69
C ALA A 373 19.86 20.07 -6.60
N HIS A 374 21.13 19.64 -6.53
CA HIS A 374 21.62 18.44 -7.20
C HIS A 374 21.23 17.16 -6.45
N ALA A 375 21.24 17.16 -5.11
CA ALA A 375 20.75 16.03 -4.30
C ALA A 375 19.24 15.81 -4.51
N MET A 376 18.43 16.87 -4.51
CA MET A 376 16.99 16.77 -4.83
C MET A 376 16.70 16.34 -6.28
N ARG A 377 17.64 16.53 -7.22
CA ARG A 377 17.49 16.05 -8.61
C ARG A 377 18.09 14.66 -8.83
N ALA A 378 18.95 14.18 -7.93
CA ALA A 378 19.57 12.86 -8.03
C ALA A 378 18.59 11.73 -7.68
N GLY A 379 17.59 11.99 -6.83
CA GLY A 379 16.48 11.05 -6.58
C GLY A 379 15.54 10.84 -7.77
N ALA A 380 15.57 11.72 -8.78
CA ALA A 380 14.68 11.68 -9.95
C ALA A 380 15.25 10.92 -11.16
N ARG A 381 16.20 9.99 -10.96
CA ARG A 381 16.66 9.03 -11.98
C ARG A 381 16.95 7.67 -11.37
N HIS A 382 16.06 6.71 -11.60
CA HIS A 382 16.32 5.31 -11.34
C HIS A 382 17.63 4.87 -12.03
N GLY A 383 18.59 4.41 -11.22
CA GLY A 383 19.68 3.56 -11.69
C GLY A 383 19.18 2.12 -11.77
N GLY A 384 19.11 1.56 -12.98
CA GLY A 384 18.56 0.22 -13.20
C GLY A 384 19.34 -0.88 -12.49
N ILE A 385 18.60 -1.92 -12.07
CA ILE A 385 19.14 -3.17 -11.53
C ILE A 385 19.62 -4.04 -12.71
N GLY A 386 20.75 -4.74 -12.55
CA GLY A 386 21.57 -5.17 -13.68
C GLY A 386 21.25 -6.53 -14.32
N GLN A 387 21.72 -6.70 -15.56
CA GLN A 387 21.89 -8.00 -16.22
C GLN A 387 23.12 -8.79 -15.69
N PRO A 388 23.16 -10.13 -15.84
CA PRO A 388 24.21 -10.99 -15.30
C PRO A 388 25.55 -10.94 -16.07
N PRO A 389 26.66 -11.44 -15.48
CA PRO A 389 28.01 -11.24 -16.01
C PRO A 389 28.55 -12.40 -16.85
N ASP A 390 29.45 -12.10 -17.80
CA ASP A 390 30.52 -13.02 -18.26
C ASP A 390 31.71 -12.19 -18.87
N PRO A 391 32.88 -12.74 -19.22
CA PRO A 391 33.99 -12.67 -18.27
C PRO A 391 35.32 -12.08 -18.80
N ALA A 392 36.19 -11.72 -17.84
CA ALA A 392 37.65 -11.59 -17.94
C ALA A 392 38.28 -10.53 -18.87
N VAL A 393 39.21 -9.73 -18.29
CA VAL A 393 40.67 -9.69 -18.64
C VAL A 393 41.36 -8.56 -17.86
N GLY A 394 42.57 -8.83 -17.33
CA GLY A 394 43.63 -7.80 -17.26
C GLY A 394 43.83 -6.99 -15.96
N GLN A 395 44.58 -7.55 -15.02
CA GLN A 395 45.37 -6.85 -13.98
C GLN A 395 46.40 -5.84 -14.56
N PRO A 396 47.14 -5.02 -13.76
CA PRO A 396 47.22 -4.96 -12.29
C PRO A 396 47.13 -3.57 -11.61
N ALA A 397 46.90 -3.58 -10.30
CA ALA A 397 47.09 -2.43 -9.41
C ALA A 397 48.57 -2.17 -9.06
N ARG A 398 48.91 -0.91 -8.74
CA ARG A 398 50.09 -0.56 -7.91
C ARG A 398 49.82 0.65 -7.02
N THR A 399 50.04 0.46 -5.71
CA THR A 399 49.94 1.48 -4.66
C THR A 399 51.32 2.12 -4.40
N ALA A 400 51.44 3.46 -4.38
CA ALA A 400 52.59 4.14 -3.77
C ALA A 400 52.36 5.64 -3.44
N VAL A 401 52.40 5.93 -2.14
CA VAL A 401 52.90 7.14 -1.44
C VAL A 401 53.34 8.37 -2.26
N PHE A 402 52.81 9.55 -1.92
CA PHE A 402 53.27 10.86 -2.42
C PHE A 402 54.47 11.43 -1.67
N GLY A 403 55.50 11.89 -2.40
CA GLY A 403 56.72 12.50 -1.86
C GLY A 403 57.24 13.69 -2.65
N LYS A 404 56.71 14.89 -2.36
CA LYS A 404 57.29 16.26 -2.49
C LYS A 404 58.23 16.64 -3.67
N ARG A 405 57.88 17.81 -4.26
CA ARG A 405 58.69 18.86 -4.92
C ARG A 405 59.13 18.66 -6.39
N GLY A 406 58.62 19.56 -7.25
CA GLY A 406 59.45 20.70 -7.69
C GLY A 406 59.66 20.89 -9.20
N SER A 407 59.13 22.00 -9.74
CA SER A 407 59.43 22.62 -11.05
C SER A 407 59.17 21.79 -12.32
N GLY A 408 58.78 22.36 -13.46
CA GLY A 408 58.42 23.76 -13.76
C GLY A 408 58.69 24.09 -15.24
N ARG A 409 57.78 24.87 -15.87
CA ARG A 409 57.80 25.28 -17.30
C ARG A 409 57.61 24.10 -18.29
N GLY A 410 56.91 24.23 -19.42
CA GLY A 410 56.13 25.37 -19.93
C GLY A 410 56.06 25.32 -21.47
N GLN A 411 55.02 25.93 -22.06
CA GLN A 411 54.85 26.15 -23.51
C GLN A 411 54.69 24.88 -24.38
N ALA A 412 54.20 24.92 -25.62
CA ALA A 412 53.17 25.75 -26.28
C ALA A 412 52.94 25.16 -27.69
N SER A 413 51.83 25.54 -28.35
CA SER A 413 51.52 25.24 -29.77
C SER A 413 51.30 23.74 -30.13
N GLY A 414 50.56 23.39 -31.19
CA GLY A 414 49.89 24.24 -32.17
C GLY A 414 48.82 23.51 -33.01
N ARG A 415 47.86 24.31 -33.47
CA ARG A 415 46.91 24.10 -34.58
C ARG A 415 47.63 23.82 -35.93
N PRO A 416 46.95 23.52 -37.09
CA PRO A 416 45.53 23.11 -37.33
C PRO A 416 45.28 22.08 -38.48
N ALA A 417 43.99 21.82 -38.77
CA ALA A 417 43.34 21.91 -40.12
C ALA A 417 43.31 20.74 -41.15
N ARG A 418 42.09 20.62 -41.75
CA ARG A 418 41.72 20.23 -43.14
C ARG A 418 41.81 18.73 -43.54
N ASP A 419 41.04 18.21 -44.52
CA ASP A 419 39.92 18.73 -45.34
C ASP A 419 39.06 17.56 -45.90
N ARG A 420 37.80 17.82 -46.29
CA ARG A 420 36.97 17.27 -47.42
C ARG A 420 37.18 15.79 -47.89
N ALA A 421 36.16 14.99 -48.22
CA ALA A 421 35.18 15.23 -49.30
C ALA A 421 34.12 14.09 -49.44
N ASP A 422 32.93 14.46 -49.94
CA ASP A 422 31.91 13.62 -50.64
C ASP A 422 32.31 13.42 -52.13
N PRO A 423 31.73 12.49 -52.99
CA PRO A 423 30.27 12.32 -53.16
C PRO A 423 29.66 10.97 -53.71
N ALA A 424 28.34 10.82 -53.51
CA ALA A 424 27.25 10.34 -54.40
C ALA A 424 27.36 9.18 -55.44
N GLY A 425 26.30 8.33 -55.50
CA GLY A 425 25.51 8.16 -56.75
C GLY A 425 25.03 6.76 -57.24
N GLY A 426 23.70 6.52 -57.21
CA GLY A 426 22.95 5.55 -58.08
C GLY A 426 23.05 4.04 -57.78
N GLY A 427 22.07 3.16 -58.10
CA GLY A 427 20.73 3.31 -58.68
C GLY A 427 20.39 2.19 -59.70
N GLY A 428 19.37 1.32 -59.45
CA GLY A 428 18.95 0.29 -60.42
C GLY A 428 17.82 -0.67 -59.94
N ARG A 429 16.90 -1.05 -60.85
CA ARG A 429 15.71 -1.92 -60.59
C ARG A 429 15.77 -3.26 -61.37
N ALA A 430 15.04 -4.28 -60.90
CA ALA A 430 13.97 -5.02 -61.65
C ALA A 430 13.95 -6.59 -61.54
N ASP A 431 12.98 -7.09 -60.76
CA ASP A 431 11.93 -8.08 -61.12
C ASP A 431 12.31 -9.55 -61.53
N PRO A 432 11.37 -10.52 -61.76
CA PRO A 432 11.22 -11.64 -60.80
C PRO A 432 11.16 -13.03 -61.49
N ARG A 433 10.95 -14.12 -60.71
CA ARG A 433 10.31 -15.34 -61.21
C ARG A 433 9.76 -16.30 -60.13
N ARG A 434 8.60 -16.88 -60.43
CA ARG A 434 7.83 -17.88 -59.65
C ARG A 434 8.51 -19.25 -59.60
N VAL A 435 8.19 -20.09 -58.60
CA VAL A 435 7.54 -21.44 -58.74
C VAL A 435 6.88 -21.86 -57.40
N ARG A 436 5.64 -22.38 -57.46
CA ARG A 436 5.02 -23.36 -56.53
C ARG A 436 4.55 -24.55 -57.41
N PRO A 437 4.52 -25.81 -56.92
CA PRO A 437 3.38 -26.35 -56.14
C PRO A 437 3.89 -27.12 -54.88
N ALA A 438 3.14 -27.91 -54.10
CA ALA A 438 1.79 -28.49 -54.23
C ALA A 438 1.07 -28.66 -52.85
N ARG A 439 0.17 -29.66 -52.75
CA ARG A 439 -0.44 -30.29 -51.55
C ARG A 439 -0.60 -31.79 -51.84
N ASP A 440 -0.84 -32.61 -50.81
CA ASP A 440 -1.67 -33.82 -50.98
C ASP A 440 -2.54 -34.11 -49.73
N ARG A 441 -3.59 -34.92 -49.90
CA ARG A 441 -4.61 -35.35 -48.93
C ARG A 441 -4.79 -36.87 -49.01
N ALA A 442 -4.45 -37.63 -47.97
CA ALA A 442 -4.94 -39.01 -47.81
C ALA A 442 -4.88 -39.48 -46.33
N GLY A 443 -5.90 -40.22 -45.90
CA GLY A 443 -6.16 -40.53 -44.50
C GLY A 443 -5.54 -41.82 -43.92
N ARG A 444 -5.50 -41.82 -42.57
CA ARG A 444 -5.58 -42.97 -41.64
C ARG A 444 -4.61 -44.16 -41.81
N ARG A 445 -3.78 -44.41 -40.79
CA ARG A 445 -4.11 -45.31 -39.65
C ARG A 445 -3.00 -45.39 -38.57
N LEU A 446 -3.47 -45.43 -37.32
CA LEU A 446 -3.02 -46.23 -36.17
C LEU A 446 -1.62 -46.86 -36.17
N LEU A 447 -0.87 -46.61 -35.09
CA LEU A 447 -0.14 -47.65 -34.37
C LEU A 447 -0.05 -47.30 -32.88
N GLU A 448 -0.61 -48.17 -32.03
CA GLU A 448 -0.50 -48.11 -30.57
C GLU A 448 0.94 -48.46 -30.14
N ARG A 449 1.41 -47.91 -29.02
CA ARG A 449 2.48 -48.53 -28.22
C ARG A 449 2.15 -48.44 -26.75
N GLU A 450 2.10 -49.62 -26.13
CA GLU A 450 1.76 -49.83 -24.73
C GLU A 450 2.91 -49.47 -23.79
N LEU A 451 2.53 -49.22 -22.53
CA LEU A 451 3.38 -49.14 -21.34
C LEU A 451 4.13 -50.46 -21.09
N PRO A 452 5.19 -50.41 -20.27
CA PRO A 452 5.45 -51.47 -19.29
C PRO A 452 5.35 -50.92 -17.86
N ALA A 453 4.46 -51.52 -17.06
CA ALA A 453 4.40 -51.31 -15.61
C ALA A 453 5.04 -52.48 -14.87
N ARG A 454 5.58 -52.22 -13.65
CA ARG A 454 5.74 -53.10 -12.45
C ARG A 454 7.08 -52.86 -11.71
N PRO A 455 7.22 -53.23 -10.41
CA PRO A 455 6.30 -54.05 -9.60
C PRO A 455 5.81 -53.43 -8.28
N VAL A 456 4.68 -53.99 -7.80
CA VAL A 456 4.17 -53.87 -6.42
C VAL A 456 4.92 -54.85 -5.51
N VAL A 457 5.17 -54.47 -4.25
CA VAL A 457 5.56 -55.40 -3.18
C VAL A 457 4.40 -55.56 -2.19
N ASP A 458 4.00 -56.80 -1.96
CA ASP A 458 2.92 -57.21 -1.04
C ASP A 458 3.43 -57.33 0.40
N ARG A 459 2.70 -56.73 1.36
CA ARG A 459 2.67 -57.22 2.76
C ARG A 459 1.28 -57.07 3.36
N ARG A 460 0.56 -58.19 3.43
CA ARG A 460 -0.62 -58.37 4.29
C ARG A 460 -0.22 -58.51 5.76
N TYR A 461 -0.96 -57.84 6.65
CA TYR A 461 -1.46 -58.39 7.92
C TYR A 461 -2.66 -57.55 8.37
N GLY A 462 -3.73 -58.19 8.84
CA GLY A 462 -4.86 -57.55 9.54
C GLY A 462 -5.33 -58.49 10.66
N PRO A 463 -6.60 -58.42 11.12
CA PRO A 463 -7.56 -57.33 11.04
C PRO A 463 -8.19 -56.99 12.43
N GLY A 464 -9.03 -55.95 12.49
CA GLY A 464 -9.92 -55.70 13.64
C GLY A 464 -11.28 -55.15 13.16
N GLY A 465 -12.37 -55.85 13.47
CA GLY A 465 -13.75 -55.38 13.26
C GLY A 465 -14.36 -54.82 14.55
N ALA A 466 -15.66 -54.57 14.71
CA ALA A 466 -16.82 -54.57 13.78
C ALA A 466 -18.04 -53.93 14.50
N GLY A 467 -19.08 -53.52 13.75
CA GLY A 467 -20.39 -53.05 14.26
C GLY A 467 -20.76 -51.66 13.70
N ARG A 468 -21.81 -51.45 12.89
CA ARG A 468 -23.29 -51.68 13.08
C ARG A 468 -23.88 -50.78 14.19
N ASP A 469 -25.07 -50.17 14.04
CA ASP A 469 -26.12 -50.33 13.02
C ASP A 469 -27.01 -49.07 12.85
N HIS A 470 -27.80 -49.07 11.77
CA HIS A 470 -28.87 -48.10 11.41
C HIS A 470 -29.93 -47.77 12.51
N ARG A 471 -30.51 -46.55 12.51
CA ARG A 471 -31.94 -46.21 12.13
C ARG A 471 -32.51 -44.89 12.70
N ASP A 472 -33.19 -44.14 11.81
CA ASP A 472 -34.52 -43.50 11.90
C ASP A 472 -34.98 -42.60 13.08
N VAL A 473 -34.95 -41.27 12.85
CA VAL A 473 -36.07 -40.26 12.88
C VAL A 473 -37.42 -40.72 13.51
N PRO A 474 -38.08 -39.98 14.46
CA PRO A 474 -38.83 -38.75 14.10
C PRO A 474 -39.09 -37.63 15.16
N ARG A 475 -39.81 -36.60 14.66
CA ARG A 475 -40.19 -35.25 15.17
C ARG A 475 -41.01 -35.12 16.48
N THR A 476 -41.20 -33.84 16.88
CA THR A 476 -42.18 -33.17 17.80
C THR A 476 -41.68 -32.88 19.22
N GLY A 477 -42.00 -31.76 19.89
CA GLY A 477 -42.65 -30.50 19.47
C GLY A 477 -43.22 -29.64 20.64
N VAL A 478 -43.09 -28.31 20.56
CA VAL A 478 -44.01 -27.25 21.10
C VAL A 478 -44.05 -26.91 22.62
N ALA A 479 -43.90 -25.59 22.93
CA ALA A 479 -44.45 -24.80 24.07
C ALA A 479 -43.97 -25.06 25.54
N SER A 480 -44.11 -24.15 26.52
CA SER A 480 -44.22 -22.65 26.57
C SER A 480 -44.28 -22.14 28.03
N GLY A 481 -43.72 -20.95 28.32
CA GLY A 481 -44.00 -20.16 29.55
C GLY A 481 -43.33 -20.64 30.85
N GLY A 482 -43.13 -19.81 31.88
CA GLY A 482 -43.30 -18.35 31.96
C GLY A 482 -43.39 -17.83 33.40
N GLY A 483 -42.64 -16.77 33.73
CA GLY A 483 -43.02 -15.77 34.74
C GLY A 483 -42.34 -15.73 36.11
N VAL A 484 -42.16 -14.48 36.55
CA VAL A 484 -42.34 -13.92 37.92
C VAL A 484 -41.09 -13.49 38.72
N VAL A 485 -40.95 -12.17 38.82
CA VAL A 485 -40.15 -11.32 39.77
C VAL A 485 -41.10 -10.86 40.93
N PRO A 486 -40.77 -10.00 41.95
CA PRO A 486 -39.51 -9.32 42.34
C PRO A 486 -39.25 -9.14 43.88
N ARG A 487 -38.14 -8.42 44.24
CA ARG A 487 -38.04 -7.26 45.19
C ARG A 487 -36.98 -7.32 46.33
N GLY A 488 -36.38 -6.14 46.61
CA GLY A 488 -35.70 -5.76 47.87
C GLY A 488 -34.16 -5.75 47.80
N ALA A 489 -33.39 -4.67 47.61
CA ALA A 489 -33.35 -3.29 48.14
C ALA A 489 -32.63 -3.12 49.50
N ALA A 490 -31.39 -2.60 49.51
CA ALA A 490 -30.83 -1.60 50.47
C ALA A 490 -29.29 -1.37 50.32
N ARG A 491 -28.86 -0.09 50.42
CA ARG A 491 -27.50 0.40 50.79
C ARG A 491 -27.50 0.75 52.31
N PRO A 492 -26.40 1.13 53.04
CA PRO A 492 -25.10 1.68 52.60
C PRO A 492 -23.83 1.18 53.36
N ALA A 493 -22.69 1.85 53.11
CA ALA A 493 -21.36 1.71 53.77
C ALA A 493 -21.22 2.68 54.99
N PRO A 494 -20.04 3.03 55.59
CA PRO A 494 -18.64 2.59 55.39
C PRO A 494 -17.79 2.40 56.69
N GLY A 495 -16.48 2.16 56.53
CA GLY A 495 -15.42 2.25 57.57
C GLY A 495 -14.39 1.11 57.44
N GLY A 496 -13.08 1.27 57.68
CA GLY A 496 -12.28 2.41 58.11
C GLY A 496 -11.09 1.93 58.97
N GLY A 497 -9.84 2.25 58.60
CA GLY A 497 -8.66 1.83 59.36
C GLY A 497 -7.33 2.01 58.61
N GLY A 498 -6.35 2.62 59.25
CA GLY A 498 -4.99 2.80 58.72
C GLY A 498 -3.92 2.56 59.78
N ALA A 499 -2.68 2.99 59.46
CA ALA A 499 -1.41 2.75 60.16
C ALA A 499 -0.80 1.33 59.97
N GLY A 500 0.52 1.18 59.78
CA GLY A 500 1.52 2.24 59.60
C GLY A 500 2.97 1.73 59.43
N SER A 501 3.79 2.57 58.78
CA SER A 501 5.26 2.73 58.89
C SER A 501 6.18 1.51 59.10
N GLY A 502 7.13 1.35 58.17
CA GLY A 502 8.39 0.61 58.38
C GLY A 502 9.46 0.99 57.36
N LEU A 503 10.30 1.99 57.67
CA LEU A 503 11.49 2.31 56.85
C LEU A 503 12.66 1.38 57.18
N THR A 504 13.37 0.93 56.15
CA THR A 504 14.81 0.68 56.22
C THR A 504 15.47 1.10 54.90
N ASP A 505 16.65 1.73 55.01
CA ASP A 505 17.36 2.42 53.93
C ASP A 505 18.60 1.60 53.48
N LEU A 506 18.91 1.59 52.18
CA LEU A 506 20.24 1.86 51.58
C LEU A 506 20.45 1.31 50.13
N ARG A 507 20.27 2.20 49.15
CA ARG A 507 21.19 2.52 48.01
C ARG A 507 21.54 1.51 46.87
N ARG A 508 21.23 2.02 45.65
CA ARG A 508 22.00 2.06 44.36
C ARG A 508 21.76 0.99 43.25
N GLY A 509 21.49 1.50 42.04
CA GLY A 509 21.48 0.80 40.74
C GLY A 509 20.14 0.96 40.00
N ALA A 510 19.79 2.09 39.37
CA ALA A 510 20.32 2.71 38.14
C ALA A 510 19.79 2.11 36.81
N ALA A 511 19.06 2.96 36.05
CA ALA A 511 18.70 2.87 34.62
C ALA A 511 17.79 1.72 34.14
N GLY A 512 16.49 1.99 34.06
CA GLY A 512 15.66 1.46 32.97
C GLY A 512 15.88 2.32 31.73
N GLY A 513 16.13 1.70 30.57
CA GLY A 513 16.23 2.40 29.29
C GLY A 513 14.84 2.61 28.66
N PRO A 514 14.61 3.68 27.88
CA PRO A 514 13.35 3.90 27.19
C PRO A 514 13.24 2.92 25.99
N GLY A 515 12.07 2.32 25.80
CA GLY A 515 11.82 1.27 24.79
C GLY A 515 12.30 1.64 23.38
N ALA A 516 12.78 0.65 22.65
CA ALA A 516 13.15 0.80 21.24
C ALA A 516 11.89 0.90 20.36
N LEU A 517 12.01 1.56 19.21
CA LEU A 517 11.01 1.50 18.15
C LEU A 517 10.85 0.03 17.68
N PRO A 518 9.63 -0.41 17.31
CA PRO A 518 9.43 -1.74 16.75
C PRO A 518 10.12 -1.89 15.37
N PRO A 519 10.50 -3.12 14.98
CA PRO A 519 11.01 -3.38 13.63
C PRO A 519 9.88 -3.28 12.59
N ARG A 520 10.17 -2.68 11.43
CA ARG A 520 9.19 -2.47 10.34
C ARG A 520 8.83 -3.78 9.61
N PRO A 521 7.61 -3.89 9.06
CA PRO A 521 7.28 -4.91 8.05
C PRO A 521 8.07 -4.68 6.73
N PRO A 522 8.32 -5.75 5.94
CA PRO A 522 9.13 -5.68 4.73
C PRO A 522 8.35 -5.14 3.52
N GLY A 523 8.80 -4.01 2.94
CA GLY A 523 8.26 -3.52 1.66
C GLY A 523 8.48 -2.03 1.38
N VAL A 524 8.63 -1.22 2.43
CA VAL A 524 8.69 0.25 2.33
C VAL A 524 10.03 0.74 1.74
N PRO A 525 10.03 1.63 0.71
CA PRO A 525 11.23 2.30 0.21
C PRO A 525 11.96 3.10 1.31
N GLN A 526 13.30 3.07 1.31
CA GLN A 526 14.09 3.72 2.35
C GLN A 526 14.26 5.22 2.08
N ASP A 527 13.72 6.06 2.97
CA ASP A 527 14.40 7.29 3.40
C ASP A 527 13.83 7.82 4.73
N ILE A 528 14.73 8.25 5.65
CA ILE A 528 14.49 9.18 6.79
C ILE A 528 13.56 8.67 7.94
N LEU A 529 13.77 8.95 9.24
CA LEU A 529 14.98 9.06 10.10
C LEU A 529 14.53 8.86 11.57
N GLU A 530 15.19 8.02 12.37
CA GLU A 530 14.98 7.97 13.82
C GLU A 530 15.39 9.31 14.49
N THR A 531 14.79 9.71 15.63
CA THR A 531 15.30 9.50 17.02
C THR A 531 14.40 10.22 18.05
N LYS A 532 14.56 9.87 19.34
CA LYS A 532 14.18 10.70 20.50
C LYS A 532 14.99 12.03 20.55
N GLU A 533 14.47 12.99 21.32
CA GLU A 533 14.90 14.41 21.50
C GLU A 533 14.57 15.41 20.35
N PRO A 534 14.67 16.73 20.62
CA PRO A 534 13.58 17.71 20.59
C PRO A 534 13.26 18.29 19.19
N LEU A 535 12.25 19.19 19.12
CA LEU A 535 11.79 19.95 17.94
C LEU A 535 12.78 20.06 16.77
N ARG A 536 12.57 19.21 15.76
CA ARG A 536 13.37 19.16 14.52
C ARG A 536 12.79 20.09 13.44
N CYS A 537 13.29 21.33 13.37
CA CYS A 537 12.88 22.29 12.35
C CYS A 537 13.89 22.36 11.17
N CYS A 538 13.39 22.33 9.93
CA CYS A 538 14.19 22.56 8.72
C CYS A 538 13.89 23.92 8.11
N LEU A 539 14.89 24.80 8.01
CA LEU A 539 14.75 26.15 7.45
C LEU A 539 15.24 26.19 5.99
N LYS A 540 14.35 26.49 5.05
CA LYS A 540 14.72 26.72 3.64
C LYS A 540 15.33 28.13 3.52
N SER A 541 16.63 28.22 3.24
CA SER A 541 17.30 29.52 3.10
C SER A 541 16.78 30.31 1.88
N PRO A 542 16.35 31.56 2.04
CA PRO A 542 16.02 32.44 0.91
C PRO A 542 17.32 32.96 0.28
N GLY A 543 17.74 32.37 -0.85
CA GLY A 543 19.00 32.80 -1.47
C GLY A 543 19.62 31.86 -2.51
N ALA A 544 18.85 31.38 -3.48
CA ALA A 544 19.39 30.81 -4.71
C ALA A 544 18.72 31.50 -5.90
N ALA A 545 19.35 32.58 -6.39
CA ALA A 545 18.85 33.30 -7.56
C ALA A 545 18.91 32.43 -8.81
N VAL A 546 17.94 32.66 -9.70
CA VAL A 546 17.85 32.03 -11.03
C VAL A 546 19.08 32.34 -11.87
N MET A 547 19.71 31.29 -12.42
CA MET A 547 20.23 31.28 -13.79
C MET A 547 20.21 29.86 -14.35
#